data_AF-A0A7W2RAS1-F1
#
_entry.id   AF-A0A7W2RAS1-F1
#
_cell.length_a   1.000
_cell.length_b   1.000
_cell.length_c   1.000
_cell.angle_alpha   90.00
_cell.angle_beta   90.00
_cell.angle_gamma   90.00
#
_symmetry.space_group_name_H-M   'P 1'
#
loop_
_entity.id
_entity.type
_entity.pdbx_description
1 polymer ?
#
loop_
_entity_poly.entity_id
_entity_poly.type
_entity_poly.pdbx_seq_one_letter_code
_entity_poly.pdbx_strand_id
1 'polypeptide(L)'
;MNNIRHINALISETYRLILCGQEGAANKSLAKIYDELLKITPMLSAEKIQTLSQLLQVMLDAQQRRDMIYLADIMKFEIPKILS
;
A
#
# COMPACT_ATOMS: atom_id res chain seq x y z
N MET A 1 -8.85 7.12 -13.87
CA MET A 1 -7.41 7.39 -14.16
C MET A 1 -6.73 8.31 -13.15
N ASN A 2 -7.41 9.28 -12.50
CA ASN A 2 -6.78 10.15 -11.49
C ASN A 2 -6.39 9.43 -10.17
N ASN A 3 -7.23 8.49 -9.70
CA ASN A 3 -7.00 7.84 -8.39
C ASN A 3 -5.77 6.92 -8.37
N ILE A 4 -5.47 6.19 -9.44
CA ILE A 4 -4.30 5.29 -9.48
C ILE A 4 -2.98 6.09 -9.45
N ARG A 5 -2.92 7.22 -10.18
CA ARG A 5 -1.76 8.13 -10.12
C ARG A 5 -1.57 8.71 -8.72
N HIS A 6 -2.66 9.08 -8.07
CA HIS A 6 -2.64 9.57 -6.69
C HIS A 6 -2.12 8.50 -5.72
N ILE A 7 -2.62 7.27 -5.81
CA ILE A 7 -2.17 6.13 -5.00
C ILE A 7 -0.67 5.87 -5.21
N ASN A 8 -0.19 5.85 -6.46
CA ASN A 8 1.24 5.64 -6.74
C ASN A 8 2.15 6.74 -6.18
N ALA A 9 1.66 7.99 -6.14
CA ALA A 9 2.36 9.09 -5.49
C ALA A 9 2.40 8.90 -3.97
N LEU A 10 1.28 8.51 -3.34
CA LEU A 10 1.22 8.19 -1.91
C LEU A 10 2.15 7.02 -1.55
N ILE A 11 2.16 5.95 -2.35
CA ILE A 11 3.06 4.80 -2.18
C ILE A 11 4.53 5.25 -2.19
N SER A 12 4.90 6.10 -3.14
CA SER A 12 6.28 6.60 -3.26
C SER A 12 6.70 7.46 -2.07
N GLU A 13 5.78 8.30 -1.56
CA GLU A 13 6.04 9.10 -0.37
C GLU A 13 6.10 8.24 0.89
N THR A 14 5.15 7.31 1.10
CA THR A 14 5.18 6.39 2.23
C THR A 14 6.46 5.55 2.24
N TYR A 15 6.91 5.08 1.08
CA TYR A 15 8.16 4.33 0.94
C TYR A 15 9.34 5.16 1.45
N ARG A 16 9.46 6.42 0.99
CA ARG A 16 10.49 7.36 1.45
C ARG A 16 10.41 7.60 2.96
N LEU A 17 9.22 7.82 3.50
CA LEU A 17 9.01 8.06 4.93
C LEU A 17 9.46 6.87 5.79
N ILE A 18 9.16 5.65 5.34
CA ILE A 18 9.60 4.42 6.01
C ILE A 18 11.12 4.31 5.99
N LEU A 19 11.76 4.47 4.81
CA LEU A 19 13.21 4.37 4.69
C LEU A 19 13.97 5.43 5.50
N CYS A 20 13.39 6.62 5.67
CA CYS A 20 13.96 7.68 6.49
C CYS A 20 13.65 7.54 7.99
N GLY A 21 12.97 6.48 8.44
CA GLY A 21 12.62 6.28 9.85
C GLY A 21 11.60 7.29 10.38
N GLN A 22 10.81 7.93 9.51
CA GLN A 22 9.80 8.92 9.91
C GLN A 22 8.49 8.24 10.34
N GLU A 23 8.54 7.39 11.37
CA GLU A 23 7.46 6.45 11.73
C GLU A 23 6.07 7.09 11.85
N GLY A 24 5.96 8.22 12.55
CA GLY A 24 4.67 8.91 12.73
C GLY A 24 4.07 9.42 11.42
N ALA A 25 4.90 9.89 10.50
CA ALA A 25 4.47 10.33 9.17
C ALA A 25 4.18 9.13 8.25
N ALA A 26 5.02 8.10 8.31
CA ALA A 26 4.86 6.86 7.57
C ALA A 26 3.52 6.19 7.89
N ASN A 27 3.17 6.05 9.17
CA ASN A 27 1.90 5.45 9.59
C ASN A 27 0.68 6.23 9.11
N LYS A 28 0.73 7.57 9.18
CA LYS A 28 -0.34 8.43 8.63
C LYS A 28 -0.47 8.27 7.12
N SER A 29 0.66 8.15 6.42
CA SER A 29 0.68 7.99 4.97
C SER A 29 0.20 6.60 4.53
N LEU A 30 0.54 5.54 5.28
CA LEU A 30 0.07 4.18 5.07
C LEU A 30 -1.45 4.07 5.26
N ALA A 31 -2.02 4.71 6.29
CA ALA A 31 -3.46 4.75 6.49
C ALA A 31 -4.20 5.37 5.29
N LYS A 32 -3.67 6.47 4.74
CA LYS A 32 -4.22 7.09 3.52
C LYS A 32 -4.18 6.16 2.32
N ILE A 33 -3.13 5.34 2.18
CA ILE A 33 -3.06 4.34 1.10
C ILE A 33 -4.21 3.33 1.26
N TYR A 34 -4.47 2.82 2.47
CA TYR A 34 -5.59 1.91 2.69
C TYR A 34 -6.95 2.56 2.37
N ASP A 35 -7.16 3.82 2.75
CA ASP A 35 -8.38 4.55 2.41
C ASP A 35 -8.56 4.70 0.90
N GLU A 36 -7.50 5.02 0.16
CA GLU A 36 -7.56 5.15 -1.30
C GLU A 36 -7.74 3.80 -2.00
N LEU A 37 -7.12 2.73 -1.50
CA LEU A 37 -7.34 1.37 -2.00
C LEU A 37 -8.81 0.96 -1.82
N LEU A 38 -9.39 1.22 -0.64
CA LEU A 38 -10.80 0.91 -0.38
C LEU A 38 -11.75 1.63 -1.35
N LYS A 39 -11.47 2.89 -1.70
CA LYS A 39 -12.26 3.67 -2.66
C LYS A 39 -12.26 3.08 -4.06
N ILE A 40 -11.17 2.43 -4.46
CA ILE A 40 -11.04 1.84 -5.80
C ILE A 40 -11.46 0.37 -5.85
N THR A 41 -11.60 -0.32 -4.72
CA THR A 41 -12.05 -1.72 -4.62
C THR A 41 -13.29 -2.02 -5.48
N PRO A 42 -14.34 -1.18 -5.53
CA PRO A 42 -15.53 -1.45 -6.36
C PRO A 42 -15.23 -1.48 -7.87
N MET A 43 -14.10 -0.94 -8.31
CA MET A 43 -13.68 -0.88 -9.71
C MET A 43 -12.77 -2.04 -10.11
N LEU A 44 -12.37 -2.89 -9.15
CA LEU A 44 -11.48 -4.02 -9.37
C LEU A 44 -12.28 -5.28 -9.71
N SER A 45 -11.69 -6.17 -10.52
CA SER A 45 -12.25 -7.51 -10.75
C SER A 45 -12.17 -8.35 -9.48
N ALA A 46 -13.01 -9.38 -9.36
CA ALA A 46 -12.99 -10.30 -8.21
C ALA A 46 -11.61 -10.93 -7.99
N GLU A 47 -10.91 -11.30 -9.07
CA GLU A 47 -9.54 -11.81 -9.04
C GLU A 47 -8.57 -10.79 -8.41
N LYS A 48 -8.59 -9.54 -8.89
CA LYS A 48 -7.76 -8.46 -8.36
C LYS A 48 -8.07 -8.17 -6.89
N ILE A 49 -9.34 -8.23 -6.48
CA ILE A 49 -9.74 -8.07 -5.08
C ILE A 49 -9.19 -9.21 -4.22
N GLN A 50 -9.22 -10.46 -4.70
CA GLN A 50 -8.67 -11.61 -3.99
C GLN A 50 -7.16 -11.48 -3.81
N THR A 51 -6.43 -11.12 -4.87
CA THR A 51 -4.98 -10.87 -4.79
C THR A 51 -4.66 -9.71 -3.85
N LEU A 52 -5.43 -8.62 -3.90
CA LEU A 52 -5.25 -7.47 -3.00
C LEU A 52 -5.45 -7.87 -1.54
N SER A 53 -6.50 -8.65 -1.25
CA SER A 53 -6.77 -9.16 0.10
C SER A 53 -5.60 -9.98 0.64
N GLN A 54 -5.02 -10.87 -0.18
CA GLN A 54 -3.85 -11.66 0.21
C GLN A 54 -2.63 -10.78 0.48
N LEU A 55 -2.35 -9.80 -0.37
CA LEU A 55 -1.23 -8.86 -0.14
C LEU A 55 -1.42 -8.04 1.13
N LEU A 56 -2.64 -7.58 1.42
CA LEU A 56 -2.93 -6.82 2.64
C LEU A 56 -2.67 -7.66 3.90
N GLN A 57 -2.91 -8.98 3.88
CA GLN A 57 -2.54 -9.87 4.98
C GLN A 57 -1.02 -9.94 5.16
N VAL A 58 -0.26 -10.09 4.07
CA VAL A 58 1.21 -10.12 4.15
C VAL A 58 1.77 -8.79 4.68
N MET A 59 1.19 -7.67 4.27
CA MET A 59 1.54 -6.34 4.78
C MET A 59 1.24 -6.21 6.27
N LEU A 60 0.08 -6.68 6.73
CA LEU A 60 -0.28 -6.69 8.15
C LEU A 60 0.73 -7.52 8.96
N ASP A 61 1.10 -8.70 8.49
CA ASP A 61 2.09 -9.57 9.15
C ASP A 61 3.48 -8.91 9.22
N ALA A 62 3.89 -8.21 8.16
CA ALA A 62 5.14 -7.44 8.14
C ALA A 62 5.10 -6.31 9.17
N GLN A 63 3.99 -5.57 9.23
CA GLN A 63 3.78 -4.49 10.19
C GLN A 63 3.80 -4.98 11.65
N GLN A 64 3.15 -6.10 11.95
CA GLN A 64 3.14 -6.70 13.30
C GLN A 64 4.55 -7.14 13.75
N ARG A 65 5.36 -7.66 12.82
CA ARG A 65 6.75 -8.05 13.07
C ARG A 65 7.73 -6.87 13.07
N ARG A 66 7.24 -5.65 12.83
CA ARG A 66 8.04 -4.43 12.65
C ARG A 66 9.03 -4.52 11.48
N ASP A 67 8.77 -5.39 10.51
CA ASP A 67 9.55 -5.48 9.28
C ASP A 67 9.08 -4.42 8.28
N MET A 68 9.40 -3.17 8.60
CA MET A 68 8.91 -2.01 7.86
C MET A 68 9.55 -1.91 6.47
N ILE A 69 10.76 -2.44 6.28
CA ILE A 69 11.42 -2.46 4.96
C ILE A 69 10.67 -3.42 4.04
N TYR A 70 10.36 -4.62 4.51
CA TYR A 70 9.59 -5.58 3.72
C TYR A 70 8.17 -5.06 3.41
N LEU A 71 7.51 -4.43 4.39
CA LEU A 71 6.23 -3.74 4.18
C LEU A 71 6.33 -2.71 3.06
N ALA A 72 7.38 -1.88 3.08
CA ALA A 72 7.60 -0.83 2.10
C ALA A 72 7.81 -1.40 0.70
N ASP A 73 8.57 -2.49 0.57
CA ASP A 73 8.81 -3.15 -0.71
C ASP A 73 7.53 -3.78 -1.29
N ILE A 74 6.75 -4.51 -0.49
CA ILE A 74 5.46 -5.06 -0.95
C ILE A 74 4.55 -3.93 -1.47
N MET A 75 4.42 -2.87 -0.67
CA MET A 75 3.61 -1.71 -1.03
C MET A 75 4.11 -1.05 -2.33
N LYS A 76 5.42 -0.92 -2.51
CA LYS A 76 6.02 -0.23 -3.65
C LYS A 76 5.96 -1.03 -4.94
N PHE A 77 6.11 -2.35 -4.87
CA PHE A 77 6.29 -3.19 -6.05
C PHE A 77 5.09 -4.08 -6.37
N GLU A 78 4.34 -4.54 -5.37
CA GLU A 78 3.22 -5.47 -5.61
C GLU A 78 1.89 -4.76 -5.80
N ILE A 79 1.58 -3.71 -5.02
CA ILE A 79 0.31 -2.98 -5.16
C ILE A 79 0.13 -2.40 -6.57
N PRO A 80 1.11 -1.72 -7.18
CA PRO A 80 0.93 -1.15 -8.52
C PRO A 80 0.58 -2.19 -9.61
N LYS A 81 1.03 -3.44 -9.46
CA LYS A 81 0.73 -4.53 -10.41
C LYS A 81 -0.75 -4.93 -10.40
N ILE A 82 -1.42 -4.77 -9.25
CA ILE A 82 -2.86 -5.00 -9.14
C ILE A 82 -3.64 -3.84 -9.77
N LEU A 83 -3.12 -2.63 -9.61
CA LEU A 83 -3.80 -1.41 -10.03
C LEU A 83 -3.63 -1.09 -11.52
N SER A 84 -2.61 -1.64 -12.18
CA SER A 84 -2.42 -1.58 -13.65
C SER A 84 -3.46 -2.42 -14.38
#